data_AF-A0A0C3SDY8-F1
#
_entry.id   AF-A0A0C3SDY8-F1
#
_cell.length_a   1.000
_cell.length_b   1.000
_cell.length_c   1.000
_cell.angle_alpha   90.00
_cell.angle_beta   90.00
_cell.angle_gamma   90.00
#
_symmetry.space_group_name_H-M   'P 1'
#
loop_
_entity.id
_entity.type
_entity.pdbx_description
1 polymer ?
#
loop_
_entity_poly.entity_id
_entity_poly.type
_entity_poly.pdbx_seq_one_letter_code
_entity_poly.pdbx_strand_id
1 'polypeptide(L)'
;MPALQDLPPEVFLDNLLPFLPVTDLQHLGATSKDFYKLTSDDLFWKRKIREDYNFPDSSTARNTGWKFIYKRLANPKVYVWGDHSQRRLALNPRDLPNNVYGGVPHPMRLRIPGARIVSLVAGGMSFHAIDALGKIYVWGVLNGLDWALNTDGFSEPAKIAQTPMRLDLSCAMRSISCARLYSAGLDSESNVWTFTSWGRPFRLVTPLLDKSSVDSTPVRVECGWSYTSILTGGGIVYVYWPRTGGMQQELHRLNDEMDRKGNLTKAKVSDEHTDVIPCHAWDLTTYEPHRLPPIPTNLPHLTRTALPPSQVDEETKLVQIAGLDNNLIGLTNKGHVLRYNKLSGEDSYESGHWEYLPYFSEVEKVAELPAFSNGPLELPSTLHVTHISAHFRTFVVYTSGPESVVLLKQIETEDFGAPGPALLGNAPLKPEVPLSLQYRSVISVVLGDYHYGALTSDGTLLSWGAFSKGALGLGDPVDIEPGQPGGFNTREERLAVMDARAHMPFTPPDVREPTAVRFDHMLKSKGRKKFVFAATAAGWHSGALVIDLEPDEEDEEDVKQTASSPPEPTHHTWQGPPIIPIAGAHFPFRIGLAGRGPRPGRGGVGRGHDQ
;
A
#
# COMPACT_ATOMS: atom_id res chain seq x y z
N MET A 1 45.51 19.38 -12.49
CA MET A 1 44.97 18.01 -12.62
C MET A 1 43.47 18.11 -12.40
N PRO A 2 42.63 17.44 -13.20
CA PRO A 2 41.20 17.40 -12.91
C PRO A 2 41.00 16.75 -11.54
N ALA A 3 40.23 17.42 -10.68
CA ALA A 3 39.81 16.91 -9.40
C ALA A 3 38.59 16.00 -9.58
N LEU A 4 38.32 15.13 -8.61
CA LEU A 4 37.18 14.22 -8.66
C LEU A 4 35.85 14.99 -8.85
N GLN A 5 35.75 16.18 -8.24
CA GLN A 5 34.61 17.10 -8.36
C GLN A 5 34.38 17.64 -9.78
N ASP A 6 35.33 17.49 -10.69
CA ASP A 6 35.21 17.95 -12.08
C ASP A 6 34.44 16.94 -12.97
N LEU A 7 34.08 15.77 -12.44
CA LEU A 7 33.23 14.80 -13.14
C LEU A 7 31.76 15.29 -13.19
N PRO A 8 31.03 15.02 -14.29
CA PRO A 8 29.62 15.37 -14.38
C PRO A 8 28.77 14.69 -13.29
N PRO A 9 27.75 15.37 -12.72
CA PRO A 9 26.86 14.79 -11.71
C PRO A 9 26.24 13.45 -12.11
N GLU A 10 25.93 13.26 -13.39
CA GLU A 10 25.33 12.04 -13.95
C GLU A 10 26.27 10.84 -13.79
N VAL A 11 27.58 11.05 -13.95
CA VAL A 11 28.58 10.00 -13.72
C VAL A 11 28.53 9.54 -12.26
N PHE A 12 28.38 10.47 -11.32
CA PHE A 12 28.23 10.10 -9.91
C PHE A 12 26.91 9.39 -9.64
N LEU A 13 25.80 10.01 -10.01
CA LEU A 13 24.45 9.56 -9.65
C LEU A 13 24.09 8.22 -10.29
N ASP A 14 24.53 7.98 -11.54
CA ASP A 14 24.17 6.78 -12.29
C ASP A 14 25.25 5.69 -12.27
N ASN A 15 26.53 6.03 -12.02
CA ASN A 15 27.63 5.06 -12.20
C ASN A 15 28.56 4.89 -10.99
N LEU A 16 28.56 5.79 -10.00
CA LEU A 16 29.44 5.68 -8.83
C LEU A 16 28.66 5.46 -7.53
N LEU A 17 27.80 6.42 -7.17
CA LEU A 17 27.05 6.38 -5.92
C LEU A 17 26.18 5.13 -5.73
N PRO A 18 25.54 4.55 -6.77
CA PRO A 18 24.74 3.33 -6.62
C PRO A 18 25.51 2.14 -6.05
N PHE A 19 26.82 2.06 -6.31
CA PHE A 19 27.66 0.94 -5.87
C PHE A 19 28.33 1.17 -4.51
N LEU A 20 28.19 2.36 -3.91
CA LEU A 20 28.81 2.68 -2.63
C LEU A 20 27.91 2.24 -1.46
N PRO A 21 28.49 1.65 -0.40
CA PRO A 21 27.80 1.44 0.87
C PRO A 21 27.27 2.77 1.44
N VAL A 22 26.15 2.70 2.18
CA VAL A 22 25.53 3.89 2.80
C VAL A 22 26.50 4.66 3.70
N THR A 23 27.39 3.96 4.40
CA THR A 23 28.44 4.56 5.23
C THR A 23 29.39 5.41 4.40
N ASP A 24 29.78 4.94 3.23
CA ASP A 24 30.74 5.63 2.37
C ASP A 24 30.10 6.83 1.68
N LEU A 25 28.81 6.73 1.34
CA LEU A 25 28.01 7.87 0.89
C LEU A 25 27.93 8.98 1.95
N GLN A 26 27.79 8.61 3.22
CA GLN A 26 27.79 9.56 4.33
C GLN A 26 29.16 10.20 4.51
N HIS A 27 30.24 9.42 4.46
CA HIS A 27 31.61 9.93 4.53
C HIS A 27 31.91 10.87 3.37
N LEU A 28 31.55 10.50 2.14
CA LEU A 28 31.72 11.33 0.94
C LEU A 28 30.97 12.65 1.07
N GLY A 29 29.70 12.61 1.48
CA GLY A 29 28.90 13.80 1.73
C GLY A 29 29.45 14.71 2.83
N ALA A 30 30.20 14.15 3.79
CA ALA A 30 30.84 14.94 4.85
C ALA A 30 32.12 15.68 4.39
N THR A 31 32.67 15.33 3.22
CA THR A 31 33.93 15.94 2.74
C THR A 31 33.74 17.34 2.14
N SER A 32 32.59 17.62 1.53
CA SER A 32 32.32 18.87 0.79
C SER A 32 30.83 19.15 0.68
N LYS A 33 30.46 20.42 0.57
CA LYS A 33 29.07 20.85 0.29
C LYS A 33 28.56 20.35 -1.06
N ASP A 34 29.43 20.21 -2.05
CA ASP A 34 29.03 19.74 -3.39
C ASP A 34 28.74 18.24 -3.38
N PHE A 35 29.61 17.45 -2.75
CA PHE A 35 29.35 16.04 -2.50
C PHE A 35 28.17 15.81 -1.56
N TYR A 36 27.92 16.70 -0.59
CA TYR A 36 26.72 16.64 0.23
C TYR A 36 25.44 16.77 -0.61
N LYS A 37 25.39 17.72 -1.55
CA LYS A 37 24.24 17.89 -2.46
C LYS A 37 24.05 16.65 -3.32
N LEU A 38 25.12 16.14 -3.91
CA LEU A 38 25.10 14.97 -4.78
C LEU A 38 24.66 13.71 -4.05
N THR A 39 25.21 13.44 -2.87
CA THR A 39 24.82 12.33 -1.99
C THR A 39 23.49 12.57 -1.27
N SER A 40 22.81 13.69 -1.54
CA SER A 40 21.47 14.00 -1.03
C SER A 40 20.44 14.15 -2.15
N ASP A 41 20.78 13.75 -3.38
CA ASP A 41 19.89 13.79 -4.53
C ASP A 41 18.65 12.90 -4.34
N ASP A 42 17.47 13.46 -4.58
CA ASP A 42 16.18 12.79 -4.34
C ASP A 42 15.94 11.62 -5.30
N LEU A 43 16.35 11.74 -6.57
CA LEU A 43 16.17 10.66 -7.55
C LEU A 43 17.05 9.47 -7.23
N PHE A 44 18.29 9.71 -6.83
CA PHE A 44 19.21 8.69 -6.33
C PHE A 44 18.62 7.94 -5.12
N TRP A 45 18.16 8.66 -4.09
CA TRP A 45 17.57 8.01 -2.91
C TRP A 45 16.23 7.32 -3.20
N LYS A 46 15.44 7.80 -4.16
CA LYS A 46 14.24 7.12 -4.66
C LYS A 46 14.59 5.77 -5.32
N ARG A 47 15.63 5.72 -6.15
CA ARG A 47 16.09 4.44 -6.74
C ARG A 47 16.64 3.51 -5.66
N LYS A 48 17.44 4.06 -4.74
CA LYS A 48 18.07 3.28 -3.66
C LYS A 48 17.07 2.70 -2.67
N ILE A 49 16.00 3.42 -2.31
CA ILE A 49 14.95 2.89 -1.42
C ILE A 49 14.13 1.78 -2.09
N ARG A 50 13.92 1.89 -3.41
CA ARG A 50 13.31 0.81 -4.19
C ARG A 50 14.16 -0.46 -4.17
N GLU A 51 15.47 -0.33 -4.34
CA GLU A 51 16.41 -1.45 -4.40
C GLU A 51 16.64 -2.09 -3.03
N ASP A 52 16.96 -1.29 -2.02
CA ASP A 52 17.34 -1.79 -0.70
C ASP A 52 16.12 -2.21 0.16
N TYR A 53 14.94 -1.65 -0.11
CA TYR A 53 13.73 -1.86 0.70
C TYR A 53 12.51 -2.35 -0.08
N ASN A 54 12.64 -2.69 -1.37
CA ASN A 54 11.49 -3.08 -2.21
C ASN A 54 10.33 -2.04 -2.14
N PHE A 55 10.64 -0.76 -1.95
CA PHE A 55 9.62 0.27 -1.73
C PHE A 55 8.77 0.50 -3.01
N PRO A 56 7.43 0.65 -2.88
CA PRO A 56 6.56 0.86 -4.02
C PRO A 56 6.64 2.31 -4.55
N ASP A 57 7.26 2.49 -5.72
CA ASP A 57 7.42 3.82 -6.33
C ASP A 57 6.11 4.40 -6.89
N SER A 58 5.14 3.55 -7.25
CA SER A 58 3.93 3.95 -7.99
C SER A 58 2.73 4.31 -7.10
N SER A 59 2.84 4.12 -5.79
CA SER A 59 1.74 4.37 -4.85
C SER A 59 1.78 5.77 -4.22
N THR A 60 2.74 6.62 -4.60
CA THR A 60 2.89 7.95 -4.02
C THR A 60 3.32 9.01 -5.04
N ALA A 61 2.65 10.17 -4.98
CA ALA A 61 3.02 11.37 -5.74
C ALA A 61 4.16 12.18 -5.10
N ARG A 62 4.94 11.56 -4.21
CA ARG A 62 6.07 12.19 -3.54
C ARG A 62 7.21 12.42 -4.53
N ASN A 63 7.71 13.65 -4.55
CA ASN A 63 8.84 14.04 -5.40
C ASN A 63 10.12 14.30 -4.59
N THR A 64 10.04 14.50 -3.27
CA THR A 64 11.17 14.87 -2.42
C THR A 64 11.16 14.20 -1.04
N GLY A 65 12.31 14.25 -0.36
CA GLY A 65 12.48 13.73 1.00
C GLY A 65 12.86 12.25 1.05
N TRP A 66 13.35 11.66 -0.04
CA TRP A 66 13.62 10.22 -0.12
C TRP A 66 14.74 9.77 0.82
N LYS A 67 15.81 10.56 0.97
CA LYS A 67 16.89 10.30 1.94
C LYS A 67 16.37 10.23 3.38
N PHE A 68 15.40 11.08 3.71
CA PHE A 68 14.80 11.13 5.05
C PHE A 68 14.03 9.85 5.35
N ILE A 69 13.22 9.38 4.40
CA ILE A 69 12.42 8.15 4.51
C ILE A 69 13.35 6.93 4.57
N TYR A 70 14.34 6.86 3.67
CA TYR A 70 15.31 5.76 3.62
C TYR A 70 15.95 5.49 4.99
N LYS A 71 16.42 6.54 5.68
CA LYS A 71 17.05 6.42 7.00
C LYS A 71 16.10 5.80 8.05
N ARG A 72 14.81 6.03 7.90
CA ARG A 72 13.77 5.71 8.88
C ARG A 72 12.99 4.43 8.59
N LEU A 73 13.07 3.91 7.37
CA LEU A 73 12.58 2.58 7.05
C LEU A 73 13.33 1.45 7.77
N ALA A 74 14.38 1.74 8.55
CA ALA A 74 14.99 0.75 9.42
C ALA A 74 13.99 0.17 10.45
N ASN A 75 13.05 0.98 10.96
CA ASN A 75 12.05 0.58 11.96
C ASN A 75 10.66 1.22 11.69
N PRO A 76 9.94 0.79 10.64
CA PRO A 76 8.60 1.29 10.35
C PRO A 76 7.57 0.68 11.30
N LYS A 77 6.59 1.47 11.74
CA LYS A 77 5.50 1.03 12.61
C LYS A 77 4.20 0.88 11.83
N VAL A 78 3.47 -0.20 12.11
CA VAL A 78 2.17 -0.46 11.50
C VAL A 78 1.07 -0.02 12.47
N TYR A 79 0.12 0.75 11.98
CA TYR A 79 -1.08 1.14 12.71
C TYR A 79 -2.34 0.72 11.94
N VAL A 80 -3.36 0.28 12.67
CA VAL A 80 -4.64 -0.19 12.11
C VAL A 80 -5.80 0.28 12.99
N TRP A 81 -6.96 0.56 12.39
CA TRP A 81 -8.18 0.98 13.09
C TRP A 81 -9.43 0.77 12.22
N GLY A 82 -10.62 0.93 12.80
CA GLY A 82 -11.93 0.68 12.19
C GLY A 82 -12.60 -0.62 12.67
N ASP A 83 -13.33 -1.30 11.78
CA ASP A 83 -13.99 -2.55 12.10
C ASP A 83 -12.96 -3.65 12.43
N HIS A 84 -13.17 -4.36 13.54
CA HIS A 84 -12.32 -5.49 13.96
C HIS A 84 -12.95 -6.86 13.64
N SER A 85 -14.14 -6.90 13.03
CA SER A 85 -14.80 -8.14 12.63
C SER A 85 -13.90 -8.98 11.72
N GLN A 86 -14.11 -10.29 11.72
CA GLN A 86 -13.28 -11.25 10.97
C GLN A 86 -11.76 -11.14 11.27
N ARG A 87 -11.39 -10.57 12.43
CA ARG A 87 -10.00 -10.38 12.87
C ARG A 87 -9.16 -9.54 11.89
N ARG A 88 -9.82 -8.69 11.09
CA ARG A 88 -9.17 -7.86 10.07
C ARG A 88 -8.20 -6.82 10.61
N LEU A 89 -8.22 -6.48 11.89
CA LEU A 89 -7.19 -5.62 12.50
C LEU A 89 -6.06 -6.42 13.16
N ALA A 90 -6.23 -7.74 13.33
CA ALA A 90 -5.30 -8.63 14.03
C ALA A 90 -4.84 -8.17 15.42
N LEU A 91 -5.56 -7.24 16.05
CA LEU A 91 -5.32 -6.78 17.40
C LEU A 91 -5.72 -7.85 18.41
N ASN A 92 -5.04 -7.86 19.55
CA ASN A 92 -5.39 -8.72 20.67
C ASN A 92 -6.78 -8.29 21.20
N PRO A 93 -7.76 -9.21 21.33
CA PRO A 93 -9.08 -8.86 21.85
C PRO A 93 -9.06 -8.17 23.21
N ARG A 94 -8.04 -8.42 24.03
CA ARG A 94 -7.87 -7.80 25.35
C ARG A 94 -7.47 -6.33 25.29
N ASP A 95 -6.86 -5.90 24.19
CA ASP A 95 -6.37 -4.54 24.00
C ASP A 95 -7.41 -3.65 23.28
N LEU A 96 -8.53 -4.24 22.83
CA LEU A 96 -9.57 -3.51 22.10
C LEU A 96 -10.28 -2.51 23.02
N PRO A 97 -10.56 -1.29 22.53
CA PRO A 97 -11.31 -0.30 23.28
C PRO A 97 -12.75 -0.77 23.49
N ASN A 98 -13.27 -0.58 24.70
CA ASN A 98 -14.67 -0.83 25.01
C ASN A 98 -15.50 0.41 24.66
N ASN A 99 -15.93 0.55 23.41
CA ASN A 99 -16.74 1.66 22.93
C ASN A 99 -18.15 1.22 22.51
N VAL A 100 -19.06 2.20 22.43
CA VAL A 100 -20.48 1.97 22.19
C VAL A 100 -20.75 1.41 20.78
N TYR A 101 -19.97 1.83 19.78
CA TYR A 101 -20.25 1.50 18.38
C TYR A 101 -19.67 0.16 17.90
N GLY A 102 -18.78 -0.46 18.69
CA GLY A 102 -17.98 -1.60 18.27
C GLY A 102 -16.96 -1.20 17.18
N GLY A 103 -15.74 -1.72 17.28
CA GLY A 103 -14.62 -1.33 16.42
C GLY A 103 -13.55 -0.52 17.16
N VAL A 104 -12.62 0.05 16.42
CA VAL A 104 -11.43 0.73 16.93
C VAL A 104 -11.42 2.15 16.36
N PRO A 105 -11.77 3.19 17.15
CA PRO A 105 -12.03 4.52 16.62
C PRO A 105 -10.79 5.41 16.49
N HIS A 106 -9.60 4.88 16.80
CA HIS A 106 -8.33 5.59 16.70
C HIS A 106 -7.21 4.62 16.30
N PRO A 107 -6.13 5.10 15.65
CA PRO A 107 -5.00 4.26 15.27
C PRO A 107 -4.42 3.48 16.46
N MET A 108 -4.37 2.15 16.33
CA MET A 108 -3.70 1.25 17.28
C MET A 108 -2.51 0.58 16.61
N ARG A 109 -1.40 0.49 17.35
CA ARG A 109 -0.16 -0.13 16.86
C ARG A 109 -0.35 -1.65 16.72
N LEU A 110 -0.07 -2.18 15.54
CA LEU A 110 0.03 -3.61 15.28
C LEU A 110 1.50 -4.01 15.18
N ARG A 111 1.92 -5.03 15.96
CA ARG A 111 3.29 -5.53 15.94
C ARG A 111 3.40 -6.73 15.01
N ILE A 112 4.40 -6.72 14.13
CA ILE A 112 4.76 -7.84 13.25
C ILE A 112 6.25 -8.12 13.47
N PRO A 113 6.60 -8.99 14.43
CA PRO A 113 7.99 -9.22 14.83
C PRO A 113 8.85 -9.71 13.66
N GLY A 114 10.08 -9.21 13.56
CA GLY A 114 11.04 -9.63 12.53
C GLY A 114 10.73 -9.17 11.10
N ALA A 115 9.63 -8.44 10.88
CA ALA A 115 9.24 -7.96 9.56
C ALA A 115 9.37 -6.44 9.46
N ARG A 116 10.11 -5.97 8.44
CA ARG A 116 10.23 -4.55 8.11
C ARG A 116 9.21 -4.20 7.05
N ILE A 117 8.01 -3.81 7.46
CA ILE A 117 6.90 -3.54 6.54
C ILE A 117 7.09 -2.23 5.78
N VAL A 118 7.04 -2.30 4.45
CA VAL A 118 7.22 -1.16 3.54
C VAL A 118 5.98 -0.86 2.70
N SER A 119 5.05 -1.83 2.61
CA SER A 119 3.76 -1.67 1.95
C SER A 119 2.66 -2.31 2.79
N LEU A 120 1.50 -1.64 2.85
CA LEU A 120 0.32 -2.07 3.58
C LEU A 120 -0.92 -1.78 2.73
N VAL A 121 -1.75 -2.80 2.50
CA VAL A 121 -2.94 -2.72 1.65
C VAL A 121 -4.11 -3.33 2.40
N ALA A 122 -5.16 -2.52 2.60
CA ALA A 122 -6.44 -2.98 3.11
C ALA A 122 -7.21 -3.68 1.98
N GLY A 123 -7.77 -4.85 2.27
CA GLY A 123 -8.78 -5.51 1.43
C GLY A 123 -10.18 -5.38 2.05
N GLY A 124 -11.19 -6.00 1.45
CA GLY A 124 -12.58 -5.87 1.94
C GLY A 124 -12.76 -6.30 3.40
N MET A 125 -12.08 -7.36 3.84
CA MET A 125 -12.16 -7.91 5.21
C MET A 125 -10.79 -8.40 5.73
N SER A 126 -9.71 -7.85 5.19
CA SER A 126 -8.34 -8.29 5.45
C SER A 126 -7.34 -7.16 5.27
N PHE A 127 -6.09 -7.44 5.60
CA PHE A 127 -4.94 -6.64 5.21
C PHE A 127 -3.85 -7.55 4.65
N HIS A 128 -3.03 -6.93 3.80
CA HIS A 128 -1.84 -7.51 3.21
C HIS A 128 -0.69 -6.55 3.46
N ALA A 129 0.43 -7.07 3.92
CA ALA A 129 1.64 -6.30 4.14
C ALA A 129 2.80 -6.96 3.37
N ILE A 130 3.68 -6.14 2.80
CA ILE A 130 4.90 -6.59 2.14
C ILE A 130 6.09 -6.02 2.93
N ASP A 131 7.03 -6.88 3.29
CA ASP A 131 8.27 -6.44 3.92
C ASP A 131 9.35 -6.03 2.90
N ALA A 132 10.45 -5.48 3.41
CA ALA A 132 11.57 -5.02 2.60
C ALA A 132 12.23 -6.10 1.72
N LEU A 133 12.00 -7.39 2.02
CA LEU A 133 12.50 -8.53 1.24
C LEU A 133 11.46 -9.06 0.24
N GLY A 134 10.27 -8.46 0.19
CA GLY A 134 9.16 -8.92 -0.65
C GLY A 134 8.37 -10.08 -0.06
N LYS A 135 8.56 -10.44 1.22
CA LYS A 135 7.71 -11.45 1.87
C LYS A 135 6.35 -10.82 2.18
N ILE A 136 5.30 -11.58 1.94
CA ILE A 136 3.92 -11.14 2.17
C ILE A 136 3.39 -11.69 3.50
N TYR A 137 2.72 -10.82 4.24
CA TYR A 137 2.02 -11.13 5.50
C TYR A 137 0.55 -10.78 5.33
N VAL A 138 -0.34 -11.62 5.83
CA VAL A 138 -1.79 -11.45 5.70
C VAL A 138 -2.49 -11.66 7.04
N TRP A 139 -3.61 -10.97 7.23
CA TRP A 139 -4.53 -11.23 8.34
C TRP A 139 -5.96 -10.84 7.97
N GLY A 140 -6.92 -11.36 8.72
CA GLY A 140 -8.34 -11.30 8.38
C GLY A 140 -8.75 -12.42 7.43
N VAL A 141 -9.71 -12.14 6.54
CA VAL A 141 -10.28 -13.14 5.63
C VAL A 141 -10.43 -12.56 4.22
N LEU A 142 -10.19 -13.39 3.19
CA LEU A 142 -10.48 -13.00 1.80
C LEU A 142 -11.99 -12.97 1.58
N ASN A 143 -12.66 -14.10 1.81
CA ASN A 143 -14.10 -14.22 1.61
C ASN A 143 -14.83 -14.45 2.95
N GLY A 144 -15.17 -13.36 3.63
CA GLY A 144 -15.94 -13.42 4.88
C GLY A 144 -17.46 -13.57 4.70
N LEU A 145 -17.95 -13.85 3.48
CA LEU A 145 -19.36 -14.18 3.21
C LEU A 145 -19.64 -15.69 3.32
N ASP A 146 -18.60 -16.51 3.19
CA ASP A 146 -18.67 -17.95 3.36
C ASP A 146 -18.23 -18.37 4.78
N TRP A 147 -18.27 -19.68 5.06
CA TRP A 147 -17.89 -20.25 6.34
C TRP A 147 -16.76 -21.26 6.19
N ALA A 148 -15.82 -21.25 7.15
CA ALA A 148 -14.77 -22.25 7.27
C ALA A 148 -14.64 -22.72 8.72
N LEU A 149 -14.36 -24.01 8.92
CA LEU A 149 -14.15 -24.59 10.24
C LEU A 149 -12.72 -24.29 10.75
N ASN A 150 -12.55 -24.40 12.07
CA ASN A 150 -11.22 -24.31 12.68
C ASN A 150 -10.27 -25.42 12.21
N THR A 151 -10.81 -26.59 11.88
CA THR A 151 -10.07 -27.77 11.37
C THR A 151 -9.67 -27.66 9.90
N ASP A 152 -10.29 -26.73 9.16
CA ASP A 152 -9.99 -26.52 7.75
C ASP A 152 -8.65 -25.81 7.60
N GLY A 153 -7.99 -26.07 6.48
CA GLY A 153 -6.73 -25.39 6.17
C GLY A 153 -6.96 -24.07 5.44
N PHE A 154 -5.86 -23.40 5.08
CA PHE A 154 -5.88 -22.11 4.41
C PHE A 154 -6.19 -22.21 2.91
N SER A 155 -6.46 -23.40 2.37
CA SER A 155 -7.07 -23.57 1.06
C SER A 155 -8.50 -23.04 0.98
N GLU A 156 -9.19 -22.92 2.12
CA GLU A 156 -10.55 -22.40 2.18
C GLU A 156 -10.56 -20.86 2.09
N PRO A 157 -11.31 -20.25 1.15
CA PRO A 157 -11.41 -18.79 1.00
C PRO A 157 -11.90 -18.06 2.27
N ALA A 158 -12.71 -18.73 3.09
CA ALA A 158 -13.28 -18.19 4.32
C ALA A 158 -12.38 -18.39 5.56
N LYS A 159 -11.18 -18.98 5.40
CA LYS A 159 -10.27 -19.19 6.53
C LYS A 159 -9.73 -17.86 7.05
N ILE A 160 -9.92 -17.61 8.34
CA ILE A 160 -9.43 -16.40 9.01
C ILE A 160 -7.97 -16.59 9.43
N ALA A 161 -7.10 -15.70 8.97
CA ALA A 161 -5.76 -15.48 9.53
C ALA A 161 -5.88 -14.58 10.76
N GLN A 162 -5.77 -15.18 11.95
CA GLN A 162 -6.11 -14.55 13.24
C GLN A 162 -5.11 -13.47 13.68
N THR A 163 -3.85 -13.65 13.29
CA THR A 163 -2.71 -12.77 13.53
C THR A 163 -2.05 -12.47 12.19
N PRO A 164 -1.09 -11.53 12.11
CA PRO A 164 -0.28 -11.39 10.92
C PRO A 164 0.47 -12.70 10.67
N MET A 165 0.18 -13.37 9.55
CA MET A 165 0.79 -14.63 9.16
C MET A 165 1.54 -14.46 7.84
N ARG A 166 2.76 -14.99 7.77
CA ARG A 166 3.56 -14.97 6.54
C ARG A 166 3.07 -16.04 5.58
N LEU A 167 2.90 -15.70 4.30
CA LEU A 167 2.68 -16.72 3.26
C LEU A 167 4.01 -17.33 2.84
N ASP A 168 4.08 -18.66 2.78
CA ASP A 168 5.26 -19.37 2.34
C ASP A 168 5.33 -19.46 0.81
N LEU A 169 5.60 -18.31 0.20
CA LEU A 169 5.81 -18.16 -1.24
C LEU A 169 7.30 -18.12 -1.58
N SER A 170 7.67 -18.74 -2.69
CA SER A 170 9.05 -18.74 -3.20
C SER A 170 9.43 -17.46 -3.95
N CYS A 171 8.47 -16.58 -4.24
CA CYS A 171 8.69 -15.33 -4.97
C CYS A 171 8.64 -14.12 -4.04
N ALA A 172 9.32 -13.05 -4.43
CA ALA A 172 9.26 -11.76 -3.74
C ALA A 172 8.13 -10.91 -4.34
N MET A 173 7.13 -10.56 -3.53
CA MET A 173 6.05 -9.66 -3.96
C MET A 173 6.54 -8.23 -4.10
N ARG A 174 6.07 -7.57 -5.16
CA ARG A 174 6.31 -6.17 -5.45
C ARG A 174 5.11 -5.29 -5.11
N SER A 175 3.91 -5.75 -5.44
CA SER A 175 2.66 -5.02 -5.21
C SER A 175 1.49 -5.96 -5.03
N ILE A 176 0.52 -5.55 -4.24
CA ILE A 176 -0.77 -6.22 -4.06
C ILE A 176 -1.86 -5.18 -4.23
N SER A 177 -2.94 -5.57 -4.90
CA SER A 177 -4.21 -4.89 -4.95
C SER A 177 -5.29 -5.83 -4.43
N CYS A 178 -6.31 -5.30 -3.77
CA CYS A 178 -7.36 -6.10 -3.16
C CYS A 178 -8.71 -5.82 -3.80
N ALA A 179 -9.40 -6.90 -4.20
CA ALA A 179 -10.82 -6.84 -4.50
C ALA A 179 -11.63 -6.93 -3.20
N ARG A 180 -12.95 -7.06 -3.31
CA ARG A 180 -13.79 -7.28 -2.12
C ARG A 180 -13.53 -8.62 -1.44
N LEU A 181 -13.37 -9.70 -2.22
CA LEU A 181 -13.36 -11.09 -1.73
C LEU A 181 -12.09 -11.89 -2.08
N TYR A 182 -11.13 -11.26 -2.75
CA TYR A 182 -9.88 -11.87 -3.17
C TYR A 182 -8.82 -10.77 -3.38
N SER A 183 -7.58 -11.13 -3.64
CA SER A 183 -6.53 -10.15 -3.99
C SER A 183 -5.70 -10.62 -5.19
N ALA A 184 -4.98 -9.70 -5.81
CA ALA A 184 -4.06 -9.98 -6.90
C ALA A 184 -2.82 -9.09 -6.77
N GLY A 185 -1.72 -9.48 -7.40
CA GLY A 185 -0.46 -8.76 -7.27
C GLY A 185 0.56 -9.09 -8.33
N LEU A 186 1.69 -8.40 -8.24
CA LEU A 186 2.87 -8.64 -9.05
C LEU A 186 4.04 -9.03 -8.16
N ASP A 187 4.81 -10.00 -8.62
CA ASP A 187 6.13 -10.28 -8.05
C ASP A 187 7.23 -9.40 -8.67
N SER A 188 8.44 -9.55 -8.15
CA SER A 188 9.65 -8.87 -8.65
C SER A 188 10.02 -9.23 -10.09
N GLU A 189 9.45 -10.29 -10.66
CA GLU A 189 9.68 -10.77 -12.02
C GLU A 189 8.54 -10.42 -12.99
N SER A 190 7.63 -9.52 -12.57
CA SER A 190 6.43 -9.13 -13.32
C SER A 190 5.46 -10.29 -13.60
N ASN A 191 5.45 -11.34 -12.78
CA ASN A 191 4.41 -12.36 -12.86
C ASN A 191 3.16 -11.93 -12.11
N VAL A 192 1.98 -12.20 -12.68
CA VAL A 192 0.68 -11.88 -12.10
C VAL A 192 0.21 -13.02 -11.19
N TRP A 193 -0.02 -12.70 -9.92
CA TRP A 193 -0.50 -13.62 -8.89
C TRP A 193 -1.91 -13.27 -8.45
N THR A 194 -2.74 -14.27 -8.17
CA THR A 194 -4.09 -14.10 -7.62
C THR A 194 -4.30 -15.00 -6.41
N PHE A 195 -4.95 -14.45 -5.39
CA PHE A 195 -5.23 -15.06 -4.09
C PHE A 195 -6.74 -15.15 -3.88
N THR A 196 -7.34 -16.29 -4.24
CA THR A 196 -8.73 -16.61 -3.91
C THR A 196 -8.87 -17.34 -2.58
N SER A 197 -7.76 -17.89 -2.08
CA SER A 197 -7.55 -18.37 -0.71
C SER A 197 -6.11 -18.04 -0.32
N TRP A 198 -5.80 -18.07 0.98
CA TRP A 198 -4.46 -17.80 1.47
C TRP A 198 -3.46 -18.91 1.10
N GLY A 199 -3.94 -20.14 1.05
CA GLY A 199 -3.11 -21.33 0.91
C GLY A 199 -2.93 -21.85 -0.52
N ARG A 200 -3.73 -21.39 -1.50
CA ARG A 200 -3.64 -21.81 -2.91
C ARG A 200 -3.53 -20.62 -3.88
N PRO A 201 -2.56 -19.72 -3.70
CA PRO A 201 -2.34 -18.65 -4.66
C PRO A 201 -1.93 -19.23 -6.01
N PHE A 202 -2.36 -18.61 -7.10
CA PHE A 202 -1.99 -19.04 -8.44
C PHE A 202 -1.34 -17.93 -9.24
N ARG A 203 -0.42 -18.32 -10.12
CA ARG A 203 0.18 -17.44 -11.12
C ARG A 203 -0.54 -17.62 -12.44
N LEU A 204 -0.91 -16.52 -13.08
CA LEU A 204 -1.51 -16.54 -14.42
C LEU A 204 -0.39 -16.68 -15.46
N VAL A 205 -0.39 -17.77 -16.22
CA VAL A 205 0.64 -18.07 -17.23
C VAL A 205 -0.03 -18.15 -18.61
N THR A 206 0.21 -17.14 -19.43
CA THR A 206 -0.41 -16.99 -20.76
C THR A 206 0.59 -16.36 -21.74
N PRO A 207 0.54 -16.68 -23.05
CA PRO A 207 1.34 -16.02 -24.07
C PRO A 207 1.14 -14.49 -24.13
N LEU A 208 -0.02 -13.99 -23.68
CA LEU A 208 -0.32 -12.55 -23.64
C LEU A 208 0.56 -11.78 -22.66
N LEU A 209 1.14 -12.47 -21.67
CA LEU A 209 1.93 -11.90 -20.58
C LEU A 209 3.33 -12.54 -20.51
N ASP A 210 3.88 -12.92 -21.66
CA ASP A 210 5.15 -13.66 -21.78
C ASP A 210 6.41 -12.82 -21.52
N LYS A 211 6.25 -11.50 -21.35
CA LYS A 211 7.35 -10.54 -21.10
C LYS A 211 8.37 -10.44 -22.24
N SER A 212 8.04 -10.92 -23.44
CA SER A 212 8.92 -10.84 -24.63
C SER A 212 9.01 -9.42 -25.20
N SER A 213 8.04 -8.56 -24.88
CA SER A 213 7.98 -7.15 -25.30
C SER A 213 7.41 -6.26 -24.20
N VAL A 214 7.49 -4.94 -24.37
CA VAL A 214 6.81 -3.98 -23.47
C VAL A 214 5.29 -4.18 -23.45
N ASP A 215 4.72 -4.63 -24.57
CA ASP A 215 3.28 -4.84 -24.75
C ASP A 215 2.78 -6.08 -23.99
N SER A 216 3.66 -7.06 -23.77
CA SER A 216 3.37 -8.30 -23.03
C SER A 216 4.01 -8.35 -21.64
N THR A 217 4.61 -7.26 -21.16
CA THR A 217 5.21 -7.19 -19.82
C THR A 217 4.24 -6.50 -18.84
N PRO A 218 3.69 -7.22 -17.84
CA PRO A 218 2.89 -6.61 -16.78
C PRO A 218 3.69 -5.60 -15.96
N VAL A 219 3.13 -4.40 -15.80
CA VAL A 219 3.73 -3.34 -14.96
C VAL A 219 2.82 -2.93 -13.80
N ARG A 220 1.52 -3.24 -13.87
CA ARG A 220 0.59 -3.02 -12.76
C ARG A 220 -0.56 -4.02 -12.78
N VAL A 221 -1.04 -4.35 -11.58
CA VAL A 221 -2.25 -5.14 -11.34
C VAL A 221 -3.13 -4.35 -10.38
N GLU A 222 -4.37 -4.10 -10.78
CA GLU A 222 -5.37 -3.40 -9.98
C GLU A 222 -6.67 -4.21 -9.95
N CYS A 223 -7.21 -4.38 -8.76
CA CYS A 223 -8.49 -5.04 -8.56
C CYS A 223 -9.60 -4.00 -8.52
N GLY A 224 -10.65 -4.23 -9.30
CA GLY A 224 -11.95 -3.66 -9.00
C GLY A 224 -12.64 -4.46 -7.89
N TRP A 225 -13.92 -4.18 -7.69
CA TRP A 225 -14.70 -4.84 -6.63
C TRP A 225 -14.85 -6.36 -6.86
N SER A 226 -14.99 -6.76 -8.13
CA SER A 226 -15.28 -8.14 -8.57
C SER A 226 -14.32 -8.67 -9.65
N TYR A 227 -13.50 -7.81 -10.26
CA TYR A 227 -12.62 -8.14 -11.40
C TYR A 227 -11.17 -7.71 -11.12
N THR A 228 -10.23 -8.27 -11.87
CA THR A 228 -8.83 -7.83 -11.86
C THR A 228 -8.45 -7.31 -13.22
N SER A 229 -7.65 -6.25 -13.22
CA SER A 229 -7.10 -5.61 -14.41
C SER A 229 -5.58 -5.62 -14.36
N ILE A 230 -4.95 -5.88 -15.51
CA ILE A 230 -3.51 -5.91 -15.70
C ILE A 230 -3.16 -4.86 -16.73
N LEU A 231 -2.24 -3.95 -16.40
CA LEU A 231 -1.66 -2.97 -17.32
C LEU A 231 -0.27 -3.44 -17.73
N THR A 232 -0.01 -3.46 -19.03
CA THR A 232 1.33 -3.74 -19.57
C THR A 232 2.13 -2.46 -19.84
N GLY A 233 3.44 -2.58 -20.02
CA GLY A 233 4.33 -1.43 -20.31
C GLY A 233 3.99 -0.70 -21.63
N GLY A 234 3.34 -1.39 -22.56
CA GLY A 234 2.76 -0.86 -23.79
C GLY A 234 1.48 -0.04 -23.59
N GLY A 235 0.85 -0.11 -22.41
CA GLY A 235 -0.43 0.55 -22.15
C GLY A 235 -1.65 -0.29 -22.54
N ILE A 236 -1.48 -1.60 -22.75
CA ILE A 236 -2.58 -2.54 -23.01
C ILE A 236 -3.18 -2.99 -21.67
N VAL A 237 -4.51 -3.07 -21.62
CA VAL A 237 -5.24 -3.52 -20.44
C VAL A 237 -5.88 -4.88 -20.70
N TYR A 238 -5.60 -5.83 -19.82
CA TYR A 238 -6.27 -7.13 -19.75
C TYR A 238 -7.13 -7.21 -18.50
N VAL A 239 -8.24 -7.95 -18.54
CA VAL A 239 -9.16 -8.14 -17.40
C VAL A 239 -9.57 -9.60 -17.25
N TYR A 240 -9.85 -10.02 -16.02
CA TYR A 240 -10.39 -11.35 -15.71
C TYR A 240 -11.21 -11.34 -14.40
N TRP A 241 -12.05 -12.35 -14.20
CA TRP A 241 -12.99 -12.41 -13.07
C TRP A 241 -12.89 -13.73 -12.28
N PRO A 242 -12.04 -13.82 -11.24
CA PRO A 242 -11.83 -15.06 -10.48
C PRO A 242 -13.06 -15.63 -9.76
N ARG A 243 -14.16 -14.85 -9.67
CA ARG A 243 -15.36 -15.17 -8.89
C ARG A 243 -16.62 -15.33 -9.73
N THR A 244 -16.55 -15.13 -11.04
CA THR A 244 -17.68 -15.30 -11.96
C THR A 244 -17.19 -15.92 -13.29
N GLY A 245 -18.12 -16.23 -14.19
CA GLY A 245 -17.78 -16.65 -15.56
C GLY A 245 -17.05 -17.98 -15.67
N GLY A 246 -16.35 -18.16 -16.79
CA GLY A 246 -15.56 -19.36 -17.10
C GLY A 246 -14.36 -19.53 -16.16
N MET A 247 -13.74 -18.43 -15.71
CA MET A 247 -12.61 -18.52 -14.78
C MET A 247 -13.01 -19.18 -13.47
N GLN A 248 -14.14 -18.79 -12.88
CA GLN A 248 -14.62 -19.38 -11.63
C GLN A 248 -14.84 -20.89 -11.77
N GLN A 249 -15.44 -21.33 -12.88
CA GLN A 249 -15.71 -22.74 -13.14
C GLN A 249 -14.40 -23.54 -13.21
N GLU A 250 -13.39 -22.99 -13.89
CA GLU A 250 -12.08 -23.62 -14.00
C GLU A 250 -11.34 -23.65 -12.65
N LEU A 251 -11.40 -22.56 -11.87
CA LEU A 251 -10.83 -22.52 -10.52
C LEU A 251 -11.51 -23.53 -9.58
N HIS A 252 -12.83 -23.70 -9.66
CA HIS A 252 -13.53 -24.73 -8.88
C HIS A 252 -13.06 -26.14 -9.28
N ARG A 253 -13.02 -26.44 -10.58
CA ARG A 253 -12.55 -27.74 -11.09
C ARG A 253 -11.13 -28.08 -10.61
N LEU A 254 -10.21 -27.12 -10.69
CA LEU A 254 -8.82 -27.29 -10.27
C LEU A 254 -8.68 -27.42 -8.74
N ASN A 255 -9.50 -26.70 -7.96
CA ASN A 255 -9.55 -26.88 -6.52
C ASN A 255 -10.05 -28.27 -6.13
N ASP A 256 -11.11 -28.77 -6.76
CA ASP A 256 -11.62 -30.13 -6.52
C ASP A 256 -10.57 -31.21 -6.85
N GLU A 257 -9.72 -30.97 -7.86
CA GLU A 257 -8.57 -31.83 -8.15
C GLU A 257 -7.50 -31.78 -7.06
N MET A 258 -7.18 -30.58 -6.57
CA MET A 258 -6.23 -30.41 -5.48
C MET A 258 -6.73 -31.06 -4.18
N ASP A 259 -8.02 -30.95 -3.87
CA ASP A 259 -8.61 -31.57 -2.67
C ASP A 259 -8.55 -33.09 -2.68
N ARG A 260 -8.65 -33.70 -3.88
CA ARG A 260 -8.47 -35.15 -4.06
C ARG A 260 -7.02 -35.62 -3.88
N LYS A 261 -6.01 -34.73 -4.04
CA LYS A 261 -4.59 -35.06 -3.87
C LYS A 261 -4.14 -35.16 -2.40
N GLY A 262 -5.02 -34.84 -1.44
CA GLY A 262 -4.78 -35.04 -0.01
C GLY A 262 -4.37 -33.77 0.74
N ASN A 263 -3.84 -33.92 1.96
CA ASN A 263 -3.71 -32.82 2.91
C ASN A 263 -2.68 -31.74 2.55
N LEU A 264 -1.67 -32.05 1.71
CA LEU A 264 -0.61 -31.09 1.35
C LEU A 264 -1.17 -29.85 0.63
N THR A 265 -2.19 -30.03 -0.20
CA THR A 265 -2.82 -28.94 -0.94
C THR A 265 -3.81 -28.14 -0.08
N LYS A 266 -4.14 -28.61 1.13
CA LYS A 266 -5.10 -27.94 2.02
C LYS A 266 -4.47 -26.78 2.81
N ALA A 267 -3.15 -26.59 2.72
CA ALA A 267 -2.45 -25.51 3.40
C ALA A 267 -2.75 -25.46 4.92
N LYS A 268 -2.63 -26.61 5.59
CA LYS A 268 -2.77 -26.67 7.06
C LYS A 268 -1.48 -26.20 7.72
N VAL A 269 -1.61 -25.28 8.66
CA VAL A 269 -0.49 -24.73 9.41
C VAL A 269 0.10 -25.82 10.33
N SER A 270 1.42 -25.85 10.42
CA SER A 270 2.14 -26.76 11.33
C SER A 270 2.10 -26.26 12.76
N ASP A 271 2.12 -27.17 13.74
CA ASP A 271 2.17 -26.81 15.17
C ASP A 271 3.47 -26.07 15.56
N GLU A 272 4.56 -26.25 14.80
CA GLU A 272 5.86 -25.61 15.06
C GLU A 272 5.94 -24.16 14.55
N HIS A 273 5.25 -23.85 13.45
CA HIS A 273 5.24 -22.53 12.81
C HIS A 273 3.82 -22.02 12.62
N THR A 274 3.19 -21.60 13.72
CA THR A 274 1.78 -21.15 13.72
C THR A 274 1.55 -19.82 13.00
N ASP A 275 2.62 -19.08 12.71
CA ASP A 275 2.63 -17.78 12.04
C ASP A 275 2.92 -17.87 10.53
N VAL A 276 3.11 -19.08 9.99
CA VAL A 276 3.39 -19.30 8.58
C VAL A 276 2.27 -20.12 7.94
N ILE A 277 1.69 -19.59 6.86
CA ILE A 277 0.72 -20.32 6.03
C ILE A 277 1.50 -21.05 4.93
N PRO A 278 1.52 -22.39 4.90
CA PRO A 278 2.16 -23.13 3.84
C PRO A 278 1.35 -22.95 2.55
N CYS A 279 1.94 -22.31 1.54
CA CYS A 279 1.25 -22.10 0.27
C CYS A 279 1.51 -23.26 -0.69
N HIS A 280 0.44 -23.79 -1.27
CA HIS A 280 0.49 -24.62 -2.45
C HIS A 280 0.29 -23.73 -3.68
N ALA A 281 1.37 -23.07 -4.10
CA ALA A 281 1.38 -22.22 -5.30
C ALA A 281 1.29 -23.07 -6.58
N TRP A 282 0.57 -22.59 -7.59
CA TRP A 282 0.37 -23.30 -8.86
C TRP A 282 0.18 -22.35 -10.05
N ASP A 283 0.37 -22.87 -11.26
CA ASP A 283 0.24 -22.10 -12.51
C ASP A 283 -1.12 -22.36 -13.16
N LEU A 284 -1.87 -21.29 -13.44
CA LEU A 284 -3.08 -21.34 -14.25
C LEU A 284 -2.70 -21.10 -15.72
N THR A 285 -2.67 -22.18 -16.50
CA THR A 285 -2.31 -22.18 -17.93
C THR A 285 -3.51 -22.37 -18.87
N THR A 286 -4.69 -22.67 -18.31
CA THR A 286 -5.89 -23.08 -19.06
C THR A 286 -6.88 -21.93 -19.32
N TYR A 287 -6.52 -20.71 -18.93
CA TYR A 287 -7.38 -19.53 -19.04
C TYR A 287 -6.61 -18.34 -19.63
N GLU A 288 -7.24 -17.62 -20.56
CA GLU A 288 -6.70 -16.39 -21.14
C GLU A 288 -7.47 -15.18 -20.63
N PRO A 289 -6.79 -14.11 -20.16
CA PRO A 289 -7.45 -12.89 -19.77
C PRO A 289 -7.97 -12.12 -20.99
N HIS A 290 -9.06 -11.37 -20.79
CA HIS A 290 -9.72 -10.63 -21.85
C HIS A 290 -9.06 -9.28 -22.10
N ARG A 291 -8.76 -8.96 -23.37
CA ARG A 291 -8.16 -7.67 -23.74
C ARG A 291 -9.24 -6.59 -23.87
N LEU A 292 -9.07 -5.46 -23.18
CA LEU A 292 -9.91 -4.28 -23.39
C LEU A 292 -9.54 -3.57 -24.71
N PRO A 293 -10.50 -2.91 -25.38
CA PRO A 293 -10.20 -2.13 -26.58
C PRO A 293 -9.19 -1.01 -26.27
N PRO A 294 -8.42 -0.56 -27.27
CA PRO A 294 -7.48 0.56 -27.08
C PRO A 294 -8.22 1.85 -26.71
N ILE A 295 -7.51 2.77 -26.06
CA ILE A 295 -8.04 4.11 -25.78
C ILE A 295 -8.33 4.88 -27.09
N PRO A 296 -9.25 5.86 -27.09
CA PRO A 296 -9.55 6.66 -28.26
C PRO A 296 -8.29 7.37 -28.78
N THR A 297 -8.11 7.41 -30.10
CA THR A 297 -6.94 8.05 -30.74
C THR A 297 -7.10 9.57 -30.87
N ASN A 298 -8.33 10.08 -30.79
CA ASN A 298 -8.69 11.48 -30.98
C ASN A 298 -8.82 12.26 -29.66
N LEU A 299 -7.99 11.95 -28.65
CA LEU A 299 -7.97 12.69 -27.39
C LEU A 299 -7.49 14.13 -27.60
N PRO A 300 -8.09 15.12 -26.89
CA PRO A 300 -7.71 16.52 -27.05
C PRO A 300 -6.30 16.78 -26.55
N HIS A 301 -5.58 17.71 -27.18
CA HIS A 301 -4.28 18.13 -26.69
C HIS A 301 -4.43 18.94 -25.38
N LEU A 302 -3.90 18.43 -24.27
CA LEU A 302 -3.93 19.10 -22.97
C LEU A 302 -2.97 20.30 -22.96
N THR A 303 -3.51 21.49 -22.66
CA THR A 303 -2.77 22.74 -22.50
C THR A 303 -2.24 22.88 -21.07
N ARG A 304 -1.20 23.70 -20.87
CA ARG A 304 -0.67 24.07 -19.52
C ARG A 304 -0.27 22.86 -18.65
N THR A 305 0.21 21.78 -19.24
CA THR A 305 0.67 20.58 -18.51
C THR A 305 2.10 20.68 -18.00
N ALA A 306 2.88 21.67 -18.47
CA ALA A 306 4.33 21.79 -18.24
C ALA A 306 5.16 20.57 -18.68
N LEU A 307 4.61 19.70 -19.52
CA LEU A 307 5.36 18.59 -20.11
C LEU A 307 6.40 19.12 -21.10
N PRO A 308 7.62 18.55 -21.11
CA PRO A 308 8.63 18.88 -22.11
C PRO A 308 8.16 18.44 -23.51
N PRO A 309 8.59 19.12 -24.60
CA PRO A 309 8.16 18.80 -25.96
C PRO A 309 8.32 17.33 -26.33
N SER A 310 9.42 16.69 -25.87
CA SER A 310 9.68 15.27 -26.12
C SER A 310 8.57 14.36 -25.59
N GLN A 311 7.96 14.67 -24.43
CA GLN A 311 6.87 13.87 -23.84
C GLN A 311 5.51 14.20 -24.47
N VAL A 312 5.34 15.40 -25.02
CA VAL A 312 4.13 15.78 -25.75
C VAL A 312 4.05 15.02 -27.08
N ASP A 313 5.19 14.80 -27.73
CA ASP A 313 5.30 14.11 -29.01
C ASP A 313 5.27 12.56 -28.89
N GLU A 314 5.45 12.02 -27.68
CA GLU A 314 5.32 10.57 -27.42
C GLU A 314 3.92 10.05 -27.76
N GLU A 315 3.81 8.76 -28.06
CA GLU A 315 2.51 8.12 -28.22
C GLU A 315 1.69 8.20 -26.92
N THR A 316 0.41 8.54 -27.04
CA THR A 316 -0.49 8.58 -25.88
C THR A 316 -0.85 7.15 -25.48
N LYS A 317 -0.50 6.76 -24.26
CA LYS A 317 -0.78 5.42 -23.72
C LYS A 317 -1.16 5.45 -22.26
N LEU A 318 -1.87 4.43 -21.79
CA LEU A 318 -2.19 4.25 -20.38
C LEU A 318 -0.91 3.96 -19.57
N VAL A 319 -0.73 4.67 -18.47
CA VAL A 319 0.38 4.49 -17.51
C VAL A 319 -0.12 4.16 -16.11
N GLN A 320 -1.40 4.38 -15.85
CA GLN A 320 -2.05 3.98 -14.62
C GLN A 320 -3.49 3.56 -14.85
N ILE A 321 -3.91 2.61 -14.03
CA ILE A 321 -5.27 2.12 -13.91
C ILE A 321 -5.68 2.16 -12.44
N ALA A 322 -6.98 2.24 -12.15
CA ALA A 322 -7.55 2.14 -10.80
C ALA A 322 -8.96 1.56 -10.86
N GLY A 323 -9.20 0.49 -10.09
CA GLY A 323 -10.43 -0.29 -10.15
C GLY A 323 -11.56 0.24 -9.26
N LEU A 324 -12.79 0.23 -9.78
CA LEU A 324 -14.04 0.43 -9.04
C LEU A 324 -14.92 -0.80 -9.15
N ASP A 325 -16.11 -0.72 -8.57
CA ASP A 325 -17.20 -1.62 -8.89
C ASP A 325 -17.64 -1.39 -10.35
N ASN A 326 -17.49 -2.43 -11.17
CA ASN A 326 -17.85 -2.52 -12.59
C ASN A 326 -17.26 -1.43 -13.52
N ASN A 327 -16.34 -0.60 -13.04
CA ASN A 327 -15.71 0.48 -13.79
C ASN A 327 -14.21 0.49 -13.52
N LEU A 328 -13.42 0.96 -14.50
CA LEU A 328 -11.97 1.13 -14.41
C LEU A 328 -11.63 2.56 -14.81
N ILE A 329 -10.80 3.24 -14.04
CA ILE A 329 -10.24 4.55 -14.43
C ILE A 329 -8.86 4.32 -15.01
N GLY A 330 -8.60 4.92 -16.17
CA GLY A 330 -7.29 4.94 -16.82
C GLY A 330 -6.71 6.35 -16.80
N LEU A 331 -5.40 6.45 -16.59
CA LEU A 331 -4.63 7.68 -16.72
C LEU A 331 -3.52 7.47 -17.75
N THR A 332 -3.40 8.42 -18.68
CA THR A 332 -2.38 8.38 -19.74
C THR A 332 -1.10 9.09 -19.35
N ASN A 333 0.01 8.81 -20.04
CA ASN A 333 1.30 9.51 -19.88
C ASN A 333 1.20 11.04 -20.03
N LYS A 334 0.19 11.53 -20.76
CA LYS A 334 -0.02 12.97 -20.98
C LYS A 334 -0.96 13.63 -19.97
N GLY A 335 -1.62 12.86 -19.11
CA GLY A 335 -2.53 13.37 -18.08
C GLY A 335 -4.03 13.24 -18.39
N HIS A 336 -4.42 12.61 -19.51
CA HIS A 336 -5.83 12.33 -19.78
C HIS A 336 -6.37 11.28 -18.82
N VAL A 337 -7.57 11.53 -18.29
CA VAL A 337 -8.34 10.60 -17.47
C VAL A 337 -9.48 10.00 -18.28
N LEU A 338 -9.58 8.67 -18.27
CA LEU A 338 -10.62 7.92 -18.97
C LEU A 338 -11.33 6.97 -18.01
N ARG A 339 -12.58 6.63 -18.33
CA ARG A 339 -13.37 5.60 -17.65
C ARG A 339 -13.72 4.49 -18.63
N TYR A 340 -13.47 3.25 -18.26
CA TYR A 340 -14.08 2.07 -18.88
C TYR A 340 -15.21 1.55 -17.99
N ASN A 341 -16.36 1.22 -18.56
CA ASN A 341 -17.54 0.74 -17.83
C ASN A 341 -17.90 -0.72 -18.17
N LYS A 342 -18.92 -1.26 -17.49
CA LYS A 342 -19.53 -2.58 -17.73
C LYS A 342 -18.61 -3.79 -17.48
N LEU A 343 -17.73 -3.68 -16.48
CA LEU A 343 -16.83 -4.75 -16.06
C LEU A 343 -17.47 -5.71 -15.04
N SER A 344 -18.79 -5.94 -15.13
CA SER A 344 -19.52 -6.84 -14.21
C SER A 344 -19.26 -8.32 -14.46
N GLY A 345 -18.85 -8.69 -15.68
CA GLY A 345 -18.44 -10.06 -16.00
C GLY A 345 -17.99 -10.25 -17.45
N GLU A 346 -17.64 -11.51 -17.76
CA GLU A 346 -17.20 -11.95 -19.09
C GLU A 346 -18.26 -11.73 -20.18
N ASP A 347 -19.55 -11.72 -19.84
CA ASP A 347 -20.63 -11.55 -20.83
C ASP A 347 -20.93 -10.07 -21.17
N SER A 348 -20.42 -9.12 -20.39
CA SER A 348 -20.81 -7.70 -20.50
C SER A 348 -19.67 -6.78 -20.94
N TYR A 349 -18.42 -7.15 -20.69
CA TYR A 349 -17.26 -6.26 -20.80
C TYR A 349 -17.07 -5.71 -22.22
N GLU A 350 -17.41 -6.46 -23.25
CA GLU A 350 -17.27 -6.07 -24.67
C GLU A 350 -18.20 -4.93 -25.05
N SER A 351 -19.33 -4.77 -24.35
CA SER A 351 -20.27 -3.67 -24.57
C SER A 351 -19.85 -2.37 -23.89
N GLY A 352 -18.76 -2.39 -23.13
CA GLY A 352 -18.14 -1.24 -22.51
C GLY A 352 -17.32 -0.41 -23.51
N HIS A 353 -16.96 0.81 -23.12
CA HIS A 353 -16.06 1.65 -23.92
C HIS A 353 -15.29 2.63 -23.04
N TRP A 354 -14.17 3.11 -23.55
CA TRP A 354 -13.43 4.21 -22.94
C TRP A 354 -14.15 5.55 -23.17
N GLU A 355 -14.59 6.16 -22.08
CA GLU A 355 -15.14 7.51 -22.02
C GLU A 355 -14.07 8.47 -21.49
N TYR A 356 -13.82 9.54 -22.22
CA TYR A 356 -12.89 10.59 -21.79
C TYR A 356 -13.55 11.53 -20.78
N LEU A 357 -12.82 11.90 -19.72
CA LEU A 357 -13.32 12.73 -18.62
C LEU A 357 -12.70 14.14 -18.64
N PRO A 358 -13.31 15.11 -19.34
CA PRO A 358 -12.71 16.43 -19.55
C PRO A 358 -12.55 17.25 -18.26
N TYR A 359 -13.52 17.20 -17.35
CA TYR A 359 -13.47 17.91 -16.06
C TYR A 359 -12.42 17.39 -15.08
N PHE A 360 -11.70 16.32 -15.44
CA PHE A 360 -10.60 15.77 -14.67
C PHE A 360 -9.26 15.92 -15.39
N SER A 361 -9.26 16.37 -16.65
CA SER A 361 -8.09 16.36 -17.52
C SER A 361 -7.72 17.75 -18.02
N GLU A 362 -8.71 18.56 -18.41
CA GLU A 362 -8.52 19.88 -19.03
C GLU A 362 -8.57 20.99 -17.99
N VAL A 363 -7.55 21.85 -18.01
CA VAL A 363 -7.44 23.00 -17.11
C VAL A 363 -8.61 23.97 -17.30
N GLU A 364 -9.06 24.19 -18.54
CA GLU A 364 -10.20 25.06 -18.85
C GLU A 364 -11.50 24.50 -18.26
N LYS A 365 -11.69 23.17 -18.29
CA LYS A 365 -12.88 22.51 -17.75
C LYS A 365 -12.86 22.47 -16.23
N VAL A 366 -11.70 22.28 -15.63
CA VAL A 366 -11.52 22.40 -14.18
C VAL A 366 -11.83 23.83 -13.72
N ALA A 367 -11.45 24.85 -14.49
CA ALA A 367 -11.77 26.25 -14.18
C ALA A 367 -13.27 26.54 -14.12
N GLU A 368 -14.09 25.80 -14.87
CA GLU A 368 -15.56 25.93 -14.86
C GLU A 368 -16.21 25.41 -13.56
N LEU A 369 -15.48 24.66 -12.71
CA LEU A 369 -16.05 24.12 -11.48
C LEU A 369 -16.38 25.25 -10.49
N PRO A 370 -17.44 25.12 -9.67
CA PRO A 370 -17.85 26.18 -8.75
C PRO A 370 -16.75 26.65 -7.79
N ALA A 371 -15.84 25.76 -7.41
CA ALA A 371 -14.73 26.07 -6.51
C ALA A 371 -13.69 27.05 -7.11
N PHE A 372 -13.54 27.08 -8.44
CA PHE A 372 -12.56 27.91 -9.16
C PHE A 372 -13.19 29.09 -9.90
N SER A 373 -14.40 28.91 -10.45
CA SER A 373 -15.06 29.94 -11.26
C SER A 373 -15.60 31.10 -10.42
N ASN A 374 -16.29 30.78 -9.32
CA ASN A 374 -16.89 31.75 -8.39
C ASN A 374 -16.54 31.44 -6.93
N GLY A 375 -15.62 30.51 -6.72
CA GLY A 375 -15.24 30.01 -5.40
C GLY A 375 -13.97 30.67 -4.87
N PRO A 376 -13.46 30.18 -3.72
CA PRO A 376 -12.33 30.79 -3.04
C PRO A 376 -10.96 30.37 -3.62
N LEU A 377 -10.92 29.49 -4.61
CA LEU A 377 -9.67 28.92 -5.13
C LEU A 377 -9.24 29.58 -6.44
N GLU A 378 -7.96 29.92 -6.53
CA GLU A 378 -7.33 30.32 -7.79
C GLU A 378 -6.79 29.10 -8.51
N LEU A 379 -7.04 28.97 -9.81
CA LEU A 379 -6.58 27.81 -10.58
C LEU A 379 -5.03 27.83 -10.74
N PRO A 380 -4.34 26.70 -10.55
CA PRO A 380 -2.88 26.63 -10.71
C PRO A 380 -2.42 27.04 -12.11
N SER A 381 -1.18 27.53 -12.19
CA SER A 381 -0.56 27.92 -13.46
C SER A 381 -0.49 26.74 -14.44
N THR A 382 -0.28 25.53 -13.92
CA THR A 382 -0.18 24.27 -14.68
C THR A 382 -1.06 23.19 -14.06
N LEU A 383 -1.70 22.37 -14.90
CA LEU A 383 -2.46 21.21 -14.46
C LEU A 383 -1.98 19.98 -15.24
N HIS A 384 -1.32 19.07 -14.55
CA HIS A 384 -0.97 17.76 -15.08
C HIS A 384 -1.32 16.70 -14.06
N VAL A 385 -2.32 15.88 -14.41
CA VAL A 385 -2.72 14.74 -13.61
C VAL A 385 -1.60 13.73 -13.59
N THR A 386 -1.20 13.34 -12.39
CA THR A 386 -0.09 12.40 -12.21
C THR A 386 -0.55 11.10 -11.58
N HIS A 387 -1.66 11.12 -10.82
CA HIS A 387 -2.12 9.97 -10.05
C HIS A 387 -3.63 9.88 -10.05
N ILE A 388 -4.10 8.64 -10.02
CA ILE A 388 -5.50 8.28 -9.79
C ILE A 388 -5.60 7.22 -8.69
N SER A 389 -6.71 7.20 -7.97
CA SER A 389 -7.02 6.17 -6.99
C SER A 389 -8.51 5.91 -7.01
N ALA A 390 -8.92 4.67 -6.84
CA ALA A 390 -10.33 4.31 -6.93
C ALA A 390 -10.63 3.11 -6.03
N HIS A 391 -11.82 3.12 -5.43
CA HIS A 391 -12.33 2.03 -4.61
C HIS A 391 -13.85 2.13 -4.55
N PHE A 392 -14.52 0.97 -4.55
CA PHE A 392 -15.98 0.86 -4.55
C PHE A 392 -16.69 1.70 -5.61
N ARG A 393 -17.19 2.88 -5.23
CA ARG A 393 -17.96 3.80 -6.05
C ARG A 393 -17.27 5.15 -6.21
N THR A 394 -16.09 5.32 -5.65
CA THR A 394 -15.41 6.61 -5.63
C THR A 394 -14.07 6.50 -6.33
N PHE A 395 -13.76 7.48 -7.17
CA PHE A 395 -12.42 7.68 -7.68
C PHE A 395 -11.96 9.10 -7.42
N VAL A 396 -10.64 9.25 -7.35
CA VAL A 396 -9.96 10.52 -7.11
C VAL A 396 -8.85 10.66 -8.14
N VAL A 397 -8.72 11.87 -8.62
CA VAL A 397 -7.67 12.31 -9.54
C VAL A 397 -6.89 13.41 -8.85
N TYR A 398 -5.56 13.33 -8.88
CA TYR A 398 -4.75 14.37 -8.25
C TYR A 398 -3.42 14.65 -8.95
N THR A 399 -2.96 15.88 -8.77
CA THR A 399 -1.67 16.37 -9.25
C THR A 399 -0.65 16.35 -8.12
N SER A 400 0.64 16.29 -8.48
CA SER A 400 1.75 16.33 -7.52
C SER A 400 2.28 17.76 -7.33
N GLY A 401 2.98 17.99 -6.23
CA GLY A 401 3.66 19.26 -5.95
C GLY A 401 2.90 20.21 -5.01
N PRO A 402 3.46 21.41 -4.74
CA PRO A 402 2.88 22.36 -3.78
C PRO A 402 1.46 22.81 -4.13
N GLU A 403 1.20 23.07 -5.41
CA GLU A 403 -0.12 23.44 -5.92
C GLU A 403 -0.96 22.20 -6.31
N SER A 404 -0.85 21.11 -5.54
CA SER A 404 -1.59 19.87 -5.80
C SER A 404 -3.10 20.12 -5.84
N VAL A 405 -3.75 19.68 -6.92
CA VAL A 405 -5.21 19.69 -7.10
C VAL A 405 -5.74 18.29 -6.82
N VAL A 406 -6.84 18.21 -6.07
CA VAL A 406 -7.53 16.93 -5.77
C VAL A 406 -8.97 17.02 -6.22
N LEU A 407 -9.37 16.14 -7.12
CA LEU A 407 -10.72 16.05 -7.69
C LEU A 407 -11.32 14.70 -7.34
N LEU A 408 -12.47 14.68 -6.68
CA LEU A 408 -13.13 13.46 -6.21
C LEU A 408 -14.46 13.26 -6.94
N LYS A 409 -14.80 12.02 -7.26
CA LYS A 409 -16.12 11.71 -7.78
C LYS A 409 -16.62 10.36 -7.32
N GLN A 410 -17.81 10.37 -6.74
CA GLN A 410 -18.63 9.18 -6.57
C GLN A 410 -19.45 8.93 -7.85
N ILE A 411 -19.42 7.70 -8.34
CA ILE A 411 -20.21 7.23 -9.48
C ILE A 411 -21.34 6.34 -9.00
N GLU A 412 -22.49 6.47 -9.65
CA GLU A 412 -23.55 5.48 -9.51
C GLU A 412 -23.16 4.24 -10.30
N THR A 413 -23.21 3.08 -9.65
CA THR A 413 -22.98 1.78 -10.26
C THR A 413 -24.31 1.10 -10.46
N GLU A 414 -24.48 0.35 -11.55
CA GLU A 414 -25.64 -0.53 -11.73
C GLU A 414 -25.72 -1.48 -10.52
N ASP A 415 -26.67 -1.26 -9.62
CA ASP A 415 -26.86 -2.09 -8.44
C ASP A 415 -27.25 -3.51 -8.86
N PHE A 416 -26.70 -4.51 -8.17
CA PHE A 416 -27.16 -5.90 -8.28
C PHE A 416 -28.66 -5.97 -7.92
N GLY A 417 -29.52 -6.07 -8.93
CA GLY A 417 -30.93 -6.45 -8.78
C GLY A 417 -31.94 -5.33 -8.47
N ALA A 418 -31.54 -4.06 -8.46
CA ALA A 418 -32.51 -2.97 -8.50
C ALA A 418 -32.70 -2.53 -9.97
N PRO A 419 -33.93 -2.33 -10.48
CA PRO A 419 -34.13 -1.62 -11.73
C PRO A 419 -33.73 -0.16 -11.51
N GLY A 420 -32.44 0.15 -11.69
CA GLY A 420 -31.95 1.52 -11.71
C GLY A 420 -32.61 2.27 -12.88
N PRO A 421 -33.08 3.50 -12.68
CA PRO A 421 -33.72 4.25 -13.75
C PRO A 421 -32.75 4.46 -14.91
N ALA A 422 -33.28 4.36 -16.13
CA ALA A 422 -32.64 4.78 -17.38
C ALA A 422 -32.42 6.31 -17.41
N LEU A 423 -31.60 6.83 -16.49
CA LEU A 423 -31.34 8.26 -16.31
C LEU A 423 -29.86 8.57 -16.06
N LEU A 424 -28.93 7.85 -16.69
CA LEU A 424 -27.68 8.52 -17.08
C LEU A 424 -27.99 9.28 -18.37
N GLY A 425 -28.56 10.48 -18.21
CA GLY A 425 -28.50 11.47 -19.28
C GLY A 425 -27.03 11.70 -19.66
N ASN A 426 -26.76 12.13 -20.90
CA ASN A 426 -25.45 12.51 -21.42
C ASN A 426 -24.79 13.71 -20.68
N ALA A 427 -25.08 13.92 -19.40
CA ALA A 427 -24.51 14.98 -18.59
C ALA A 427 -23.04 14.63 -18.26
N PRO A 428 -22.11 15.58 -18.44
CA PRO A 428 -20.70 15.32 -18.17
C PRO A 428 -20.47 15.05 -16.69
N LEU A 429 -19.61 14.06 -16.39
CA LEU A 429 -19.16 13.77 -15.03
C LEU A 429 -18.36 14.96 -14.48
N LYS A 430 -18.94 15.69 -13.53
CA LYS A 430 -18.27 16.78 -12.81
C LYS A 430 -17.77 16.30 -11.44
N PRO A 431 -16.49 16.56 -11.08
CA PRO A 431 -15.95 16.25 -9.76
C PRO A 431 -16.46 17.19 -8.68
N GLU A 432 -16.36 16.71 -7.45
CA GLU A 432 -16.33 17.49 -6.23
C GLU A 432 -14.89 17.96 -5.95
N VAL A 433 -14.77 19.14 -5.35
CA VAL A 433 -13.48 19.77 -5.02
C VAL A 433 -13.39 19.92 -3.50
N PRO A 434 -12.72 19.00 -2.79
CA PRO A 434 -12.49 19.12 -1.35
C PRO A 434 -11.57 20.31 -1.09
N LEU A 435 -12.15 21.44 -0.66
CA LEU A 435 -11.42 22.71 -0.55
C LEU A 435 -10.20 22.62 0.36
N SER A 436 -10.31 21.89 1.47
CA SER A 436 -9.26 21.73 2.46
C SER A 436 -8.08 20.85 2.01
N LEU A 437 -8.18 20.16 0.86
CA LEU A 437 -7.10 19.37 0.26
C LEU A 437 -6.32 20.11 -0.84
N GLN A 438 -6.83 21.23 -1.34
CA GLN A 438 -6.18 21.94 -2.44
C GLN A 438 -4.89 22.61 -1.95
N TYR A 439 -3.84 22.52 -2.74
CA TYR A 439 -2.53 23.15 -2.49
C TYR A 439 -1.85 22.69 -1.19
N ARG A 440 -2.10 21.43 -0.82
CA ARG A 440 -1.62 20.81 0.42
C ARG A 440 -0.48 19.83 0.21
N SER A 441 0.10 19.77 -0.99
CA SER A 441 1.10 18.76 -1.36
C SER A 441 0.61 17.34 -1.04
N VAL A 442 -0.60 17.01 -1.49
CA VAL A 442 -1.19 15.67 -1.31
C VAL A 442 -0.37 14.66 -2.13
N ILE A 443 0.08 13.60 -1.49
CA ILE A 443 0.92 12.56 -2.10
C ILE A 443 0.21 11.21 -2.26
N SER A 444 -0.92 11.02 -1.58
CA SER A 444 -1.74 9.81 -1.71
C SER A 444 -3.15 10.10 -1.23
N VAL A 445 -4.15 9.53 -1.91
CA VAL A 445 -5.55 9.53 -1.45
C VAL A 445 -6.02 8.08 -1.37
N VAL A 446 -6.53 7.68 -0.22
CA VAL A 446 -6.98 6.31 0.09
C VAL A 446 -8.48 6.31 0.30
N LEU A 447 -9.15 5.25 -0.13
CA LEU A 447 -10.60 5.20 -0.22
C LEU A 447 -11.10 3.90 0.41
N GLY A 448 -11.90 4.00 1.46
CA GLY A 448 -12.76 2.93 1.95
C GLY A 448 -14.12 2.97 1.25
N ASP A 449 -15.06 2.15 1.73
CA ASP A 449 -16.39 2.07 1.08
C ASP A 449 -17.16 3.39 1.21
N TYR A 450 -17.06 4.04 2.36
CA TYR A 450 -17.78 5.28 2.68
C TYR A 450 -16.93 6.30 3.43
N HIS A 451 -15.64 6.01 3.62
CA HIS A 451 -14.68 6.88 4.29
C HIS A 451 -13.44 7.05 3.42
N TYR A 452 -12.74 8.15 3.63
CA TYR A 452 -11.66 8.58 2.76
C TYR A 452 -10.50 9.08 3.60
N GLY A 453 -9.29 9.04 3.03
CA GLY A 453 -8.11 9.62 3.65
C GLY A 453 -7.18 10.27 2.63
N ALA A 454 -6.44 11.28 3.06
CA ALA A 454 -5.45 11.96 2.24
C ALA A 454 -4.16 12.13 3.04
N LEU A 455 -3.05 11.73 2.43
CA LEU A 455 -1.71 11.85 3.00
C LEU A 455 -0.99 13.02 2.34
N THR A 456 -0.49 13.96 3.13
CA THR A 456 0.32 15.10 2.66
C THR A 456 1.81 14.80 2.76
N SER A 457 2.63 15.53 1.99
CA SER A 457 4.07 15.30 1.89
C SER A 457 4.85 15.50 3.21
N ASP A 458 4.28 16.25 4.16
CA ASP A 458 4.80 16.47 5.51
C ASP A 458 4.52 15.31 6.48
N GLY A 459 3.76 14.29 6.04
CA GLY A 459 3.41 13.12 6.83
C GLY A 459 2.12 13.25 7.64
N THR A 460 1.32 14.31 7.40
CA THR A 460 -0.02 14.44 8.00
C THR A 460 -1.03 13.56 7.26
N LEU A 461 -1.73 12.70 7.99
CA LEU A 461 -2.88 11.93 7.48
C LEU A 461 -4.18 12.65 7.84
N LEU A 462 -5.01 12.92 6.85
CA LEU A 462 -6.37 13.43 7.02
C LEU A 462 -7.39 12.34 6.71
N SER A 463 -8.56 12.38 7.34
CA SER A 463 -9.68 11.48 7.11
C SER A 463 -11.02 12.22 7.10
N TRP A 464 -11.98 11.74 6.30
CA TRP A 464 -13.36 12.25 6.25
C TRP A 464 -14.32 11.17 5.69
N GLY A 465 -15.62 11.45 5.70
CA GLY A 465 -16.68 10.53 5.30
C GLY A 465 -17.41 9.92 6.51
N ALA A 466 -17.97 8.73 6.33
CA ALA A 466 -18.76 8.04 7.34
C ALA A 466 -17.89 7.49 8.49
N PHE A 467 -18.48 7.40 9.69
CA PHE A 467 -17.79 6.89 10.88
C PHE A 467 -17.26 5.45 10.70
N SER A 468 -17.99 4.59 9.97
CA SER A 468 -17.54 3.25 9.56
C SER A 468 -16.85 2.43 10.65
N LYS A 469 -17.51 2.27 11.81
CA LYS A 469 -16.96 1.53 12.98
C LYS A 469 -15.62 2.08 13.49
N GLY A 470 -15.38 3.37 13.27
CA GLY A 470 -14.17 4.05 13.70
C GLY A 470 -13.11 4.22 12.62
N ALA A 471 -13.35 3.84 11.35
CA ALA A 471 -12.35 3.85 10.28
C ALA A 471 -11.77 5.23 9.93
N LEU A 472 -12.38 6.32 10.42
CA LEU A 472 -11.81 7.67 10.35
C LEU A 472 -10.60 7.84 11.28
N GLY A 473 -10.55 7.15 12.42
CA GLY A 473 -9.42 7.26 13.34
C GLY A 473 -9.38 8.58 14.13
N LEU A 474 -10.52 9.26 14.28
CA LEU A 474 -10.63 10.57 14.95
C LEU A 474 -10.86 10.48 16.47
N GLY A 475 -11.03 9.28 17.01
CA GLY A 475 -11.38 9.04 18.41
C GLY A 475 -12.82 8.60 18.59
N ASP A 476 -13.15 8.20 19.82
CA ASP A 476 -14.51 7.77 20.16
C ASP A 476 -15.48 8.97 20.08
N PRO A 477 -16.58 8.87 19.30
CA PRO A 477 -17.56 9.95 19.17
C PRO A 477 -18.11 10.48 20.49
N VAL A 478 -18.18 9.67 21.56
CA VAL A 478 -18.66 10.12 22.87
C VAL A 478 -17.64 10.94 23.65
N ASP A 479 -16.34 10.79 23.33
CA ASP A 479 -15.25 11.54 23.95
C ASP A 479 -14.93 12.85 23.21
N ILE A 480 -15.55 13.06 22.05
CA ILE A 480 -15.39 14.26 21.23
C ILE A 480 -16.46 15.28 21.62
N GLU A 481 -16.08 16.56 21.69
CA GLU A 481 -17.02 17.64 21.97
C GLU A 481 -18.07 17.77 20.86
N PRO A 482 -19.36 17.96 21.19
CA PRO A 482 -20.40 18.08 20.17
C PRO A 482 -20.12 19.21 19.17
N GLY A 483 -20.38 18.93 17.90
CA GLY A 483 -20.09 19.82 16.78
C GLY A 483 -18.64 19.77 16.28
N GLN A 484 -17.74 19.05 16.95
CA GLN A 484 -16.40 18.78 16.43
C GLN A 484 -16.41 17.59 15.46
N PRO A 485 -15.51 17.56 14.45
CA PRO A 485 -15.41 16.43 13.53
C PRO A 485 -15.23 15.09 14.25
N GLY A 486 -16.07 14.11 13.90
CA GLY A 486 -16.09 12.77 14.50
C GLY A 486 -16.99 12.64 15.74
N GLY A 487 -17.43 13.75 16.34
CA GLY A 487 -18.40 13.77 17.43
C GLY A 487 -19.85 13.93 16.96
N PHE A 488 -20.80 13.89 17.89
CA PHE A 488 -22.22 14.14 17.63
C PHE A 488 -22.50 15.62 17.34
N ASN A 489 -23.64 15.93 16.72
CA ASN A 489 -24.01 17.34 16.46
C ASN A 489 -24.39 18.06 17.76
N THR A 490 -25.07 17.35 18.66
CA THR A 490 -25.65 17.94 19.87
C THR A 490 -25.25 17.18 21.13
N ARG A 491 -25.36 17.86 22.28
CA ARG A 491 -25.09 17.23 23.59
C ARG A 491 -26.15 16.17 23.90
N GLU A 492 -27.38 16.40 23.47
CA GLU A 492 -28.52 15.50 23.67
C GLU A 492 -28.30 14.17 22.94
N GLU A 493 -27.86 14.20 21.68
CA GLU A 493 -27.50 12.99 20.92
C GLU A 493 -26.40 12.19 21.63
N ARG A 494 -25.32 12.87 22.07
CA ARG A 494 -24.22 12.25 22.80
C ARG A 494 -24.69 11.57 24.08
N LEU A 495 -25.47 12.27 24.90
CA LEU A 495 -25.99 11.74 26.18
C LEU A 495 -26.93 10.55 25.95
N ALA A 496 -27.81 10.64 24.94
CA ALA A 496 -28.73 9.56 24.61
C ALA A 496 -27.98 8.26 24.24
N VAL A 497 -26.86 8.35 23.52
CA VAL A 497 -26.03 7.19 23.18
C VAL A 497 -25.30 6.62 24.41
N MET A 498 -24.78 7.49 25.28
CA MET A 498 -24.11 7.07 26.52
C MET A 498 -25.06 6.33 27.48
N ASP A 499 -26.31 6.79 27.57
CA ASP A 499 -27.32 6.22 28.46
C ASP A 499 -27.94 4.93 27.90
N ALA A 500 -28.07 4.82 26.57
CA ALA A 500 -28.87 3.79 25.95
C ALA A 500 -28.24 2.39 25.89
N ARG A 501 -26.94 2.23 26.26
CA ARG A 501 -26.07 1.02 26.45
C ARG A 501 -26.23 -0.22 25.52
N ALA A 502 -27.43 -0.54 25.05
CA ALA A 502 -27.78 -1.60 24.11
C ALA A 502 -28.61 -1.12 22.89
N HIS A 503 -29.21 0.08 22.94
CA HIS A 503 -29.81 0.73 21.77
C HIS A 503 -28.92 1.89 21.32
N MET A 504 -28.64 1.99 20.02
CA MET A 504 -27.91 3.12 19.46
C MET A 504 -28.90 4.01 18.69
N PRO A 505 -29.56 4.97 19.37
CA PRO A 505 -30.57 5.82 18.75
C PRO A 505 -29.98 6.75 17.68
N PHE A 506 -28.67 7.02 17.74
CA PHE A 506 -27.97 7.92 16.84
C PHE A 506 -26.68 7.29 16.34
N THR A 507 -26.24 7.70 15.15
CA THR A 507 -24.90 7.45 14.61
C THR A 507 -24.22 8.80 14.43
N PRO A 508 -22.90 8.92 14.67
CA PRO A 508 -22.19 10.18 14.43
C PRO A 508 -22.39 10.63 12.98
N PRO A 509 -22.58 11.93 12.72
CA PRO A 509 -22.71 12.46 11.38
C PRO A 509 -21.45 12.24 10.55
N ASP A 510 -21.61 12.20 9.23
CA ASP A 510 -20.47 12.14 8.31
C ASP A 510 -19.57 13.37 8.48
N VAL A 511 -18.26 13.11 8.57
CA VAL A 511 -17.26 14.16 8.58
C VAL A 511 -17.10 14.68 7.16
N ARG A 512 -17.52 15.92 6.89
CA ARG A 512 -17.48 16.49 5.53
C ARG A 512 -16.10 17.04 5.16
N GLU A 513 -15.37 17.55 6.14
CA GLU A 513 -14.07 18.17 5.93
C GLU A 513 -12.93 17.23 6.36
N PRO A 514 -11.93 16.99 5.49
CA PRO A 514 -10.68 16.33 5.82
C PRO A 514 -10.07 16.78 7.15
N THR A 515 -10.11 15.89 8.15
CA THR A 515 -9.67 16.16 9.53
C THR A 515 -8.44 15.33 9.86
N ALA A 516 -7.48 15.92 10.58
CA ALA A 516 -6.22 15.25 10.90
C ALA A 516 -6.41 14.05 11.85
N VAL A 517 -5.88 12.91 11.44
CA VAL A 517 -5.80 11.68 12.23
C VAL A 517 -4.67 11.80 13.23
N ARG A 518 -4.95 11.48 14.48
CA ARG A 518 -3.96 11.50 15.56
C ARG A 518 -3.50 10.09 15.90
N PHE A 519 -2.23 9.94 16.25
CA PHE A 519 -1.61 8.65 16.58
C PHE A 519 -1.18 8.58 18.05
N ASP A 520 -1.59 9.56 18.86
CA ASP A 520 -1.21 9.71 20.27
C ASP A 520 -2.38 9.48 21.24
N HIS A 521 -3.51 8.93 20.77
CA HIS A 521 -4.71 8.70 21.61
C HIS A 521 -4.43 7.88 22.87
N MET A 522 -3.52 6.90 22.79
CA MET A 522 -3.17 6.01 23.91
C MET A 522 -1.86 6.40 24.61
N LEU A 523 -1.18 7.47 24.16
CA LEU A 523 0.12 7.86 24.72
C LEU A 523 -0.07 8.80 25.92
N LYS A 524 0.67 8.53 27.01
CA LYS A 524 0.72 9.42 28.18
C LYS A 524 1.33 10.79 27.82
N SER A 525 2.23 10.83 26.83
CA SER A 525 2.83 12.05 26.28
C SER A 525 2.07 12.49 25.01
N LYS A 526 1.09 13.37 25.18
CA LYS A 526 0.37 13.98 24.05
C LYS A 526 1.32 14.87 23.24
N GLY A 527 1.21 14.83 21.90
CA GLY A 527 1.90 15.77 21.01
C GLY A 527 3.20 15.29 20.33
N ARG A 528 3.57 14.01 20.43
CA ARG A 528 4.74 13.48 19.70
C ARG A 528 4.44 13.42 18.20
N LYS A 529 5.29 14.08 17.41
CA LYS A 529 5.08 14.15 15.96
C LYS A 529 5.39 12.79 15.33
N LYS A 530 4.36 12.16 14.78
CA LYS A 530 4.49 10.98 13.92
C LYS A 530 4.60 11.42 12.47
N PHE A 531 5.34 10.67 11.65
CA PHE A 531 5.41 10.90 10.21
C PHE A 531 4.79 9.70 9.49
N VAL A 532 3.60 9.89 8.93
CA VAL A 532 2.95 8.86 8.10
C VAL A 532 3.60 8.89 6.72
N PHE A 533 4.06 7.75 6.22
CA PHE A 533 4.65 7.68 4.87
C PHE A 533 3.83 6.86 3.89
N ALA A 534 2.91 6.03 4.39
CA ALA A 534 1.91 5.33 3.59
C ALA A 534 0.63 5.16 4.41
N ALA A 535 -0.51 5.16 3.73
CA ALA A 535 -1.81 4.88 4.32
C ALA A 535 -2.59 3.93 3.40
N THR A 536 -3.60 3.28 3.93
CA THR A 536 -4.52 2.44 3.16
C THR A 536 -5.90 2.44 3.82
N ALA A 537 -6.93 2.27 3.01
CA ALA A 537 -8.31 2.14 3.44
C ALA A 537 -9.02 1.21 2.45
N ALA A 538 -9.91 0.37 2.95
CA ALA A 538 -10.83 -0.47 2.18
C ALA A 538 -11.91 -0.97 3.15
N GLY A 539 -13.09 -1.36 2.64
CA GLY A 539 -14.17 -1.80 3.51
C GLY A 539 -14.44 -0.72 4.57
N TRP A 540 -14.48 -1.13 5.85
CA TRP A 540 -14.71 -0.26 7.01
C TRP A 540 -13.50 -0.22 7.95
N HIS A 541 -12.30 -0.24 7.40
CA HIS A 541 -11.06 -0.15 8.17
C HIS A 541 -9.98 0.62 7.41
N SER A 542 -8.99 1.05 8.18
CA SER A 542 -7.89 1.87 7.70
C SER A 542 -6.60 1.44 8.37
N GLY A 543 -5.48 1.67 7.70
CA GLY A 543 -4.16 1.43 8.23
C GLY A 543 -3.14 2.45 7.75
N ALA A 544 -2.02 2.53 8.46
CA ALA A 544 -0.94 3.44 8.13
C ALA A 544 0.42 2.84 8.48
N LEU A 545 1.41 3.18 7.68
CA LEU A 545 2.82 2.99 7.99
C LEU A 545 3.40 4.30 8.49
N VAL A 546 3.97 4.24 9.68
CA VAL A 546 4.33 5.40 10.48
C VAL A 546 5.78 5.29 10.90
N ILE A 547 6.49 6.40 10.79
CA ILE A 547 7.82 6.56 11.35
C ILE A 547 7.72 7.42 12.60
N ASP A 548 8.45 6.99 13.62
CA ASP A 548 8.68 7.79 14.80
C ASP A 548 9.82 8.79 14.60
N LEU A 549 9.52 10.08 14.84
CA LEU A 549 10.50 11.16 14.74
C LEU A 549 11.32 11.31 16.02
N GLU A 550 10.83 10.78 17.13
CA GLU A 550 11.45 10.80 18.45
C GLU A 550 11.52 9.36 19.00
N PRO A 551 12.69 8.89 19.48
CA PRO A 551 12.83 7.54 20.02
C PRO A 551 12.00 7.36 21.30
N ASP A 552 11.30 6.23 21.40
CA ASP A 552 10.43 5.84 22.52
C ASP A 552 11.05 4.73 23.39
N GLU A 553 10.66 4.60 24.66
CA GLU A 553 11.16 3.52 25.54
C GLU A 553 10.84 2.11 24.98
N GLU A 554 9.71 1.98 24.27
CA GLU A 554 9.33 0.76 23.55
C GLU A 554 10.27 0.44 22.36
N ASP A 555 10.95 1.44 21.80
CA ASP A 555 11.87 1.23 20.67
C ASP A 555 13.13 0.46 21.09
N GLU A 556 13.52 0.49 22.37
CA GLU A 556 14.68 -0.26 22.88
C GLU A 556 14.43 -1.79 22.90
N GLU A 557 13.18 -2.24 23.06
CA GLU A 557 12.84 -3.67 23.01
C GLU A 557 12.78 -4.19 21.57
N ASP A 558 12.22 -3.40 20.64
CA ASP A 558 12.14 -3.76 19.23
C ASP A 558 13.53 -3.79 18.55
N VAL A 559 14.44 -2.89 18.94
CA VAL A 559 15.83 -2.89 18.46
C VAL A 559 16.59 -4.14 18.95
N LYS A 560 16.32 -4.64 20.16
CA LYS A 560 16.94 -5.88 20.67
C LYS A 560 16.44 -7.13 19.93
N GLN A 561 15.18 -7.16 19.50
CA GLN A 561 14.63 -8.27 18.72
C GLN A 561 15.10 -8.26 17.27
N THR A 562 15.15 -7.08 16.63
CA THR A 562 15.64 -6.94 15.23
C THR A 562 17.16 -7.13 15.10
N ALA A 563 17.95 -6.79 16.12
CA ALA A 563 19.40 -7.03 16.14
C ALA A 563 19.79 -8.52 16.21
N SER A 564 18.85 -9.43 16.50
CA SER A 564 19.11 -10.88 16.52
C SER A 564 19.14 -11.53 15.13
N SER A 565 18.73 -10.79 14.09
CA SER A 565 18.77 -11.22 12.69
C SER A 565 19.65 -10.25 11.89
N PRO A 566 20.95 -10.53 11.68
CA PRO A 566 21.75 -9.71 10.80
C PRO A 566 21.17 -9.77 9.38
N PRO A 567 21.17 -8.67 8.61
CA PRO A 567 21.00 -8.78 7.18
C PRO A 567 22.11 -9.69 6.66
N GLU A 568 21.77 -10.79 5.99
CA GLU A 568 22.76 -11.55 5.25
C GLU A 568 23.40 -10.60 4.22
N PRO A 569 24.73 -10.39 4.25
CA PRO A 569 25.38 -9.62 3.22
C PRO A 569 25.21 -10.36 1.90
N THR A 570 24.55 -9.73 0.94
CA THR A 570 24.63 -10.11 -0.46
C THR A 570 26.06 -9.87 -0.92
N HIS A 571 26.92 -10.86 -0.71
CA HIS A 571 28.28 -10.88 -1.22
C HIS A 571 28.22 -11.02 -2.74
N HIS A 572 28.19 -9.90 -3.45
CA HIS A 572 28.77 -9.84 -4.79
C HIS A 572 30.30 -9.91 -4.62
N THR A 573 30.83 -11.12 -4.41
CA THR A 573 32.26 -11.37 -4.56
C THR A 573 32.62 -11.26 -6.02
N TRP A 574 33.20 -10.12 -6.40
CA TRP A 574 33.90 -9.95 -7.66
C TRP A 574 35.13 -10.87 -7.65
N GLN A 575 35.09 -11.97 -8.43
CA GLN A 575 36.26 -12.83 -8.64
C GLN A 575 37.14 -12.20 -9.72
N GLY A 576 38.18 -11.48 -9.31
CA GLY A 576 39.29 -11.10 -10.18
C GLY A 576 40.12 -12.33 -10.60
N PRO A 577 40.92 -12.24 -11.68
CA PRO A 577 41.69 -13.37 -12.20
C PRO A 577 42.78 -13.81 -11.19
N PRO A 578 43.21 -15.09 -11.23
CA PRO A 578 44.07 -15.66 -10.21
C PRO A 578 45.48 -15.05 -10.24
N ILE A 579 45.87 -14.41 -9.13
CA ILE A 579 47.25 -13.98 -8.90
C ILE A 579 48.02 -15.18 -8.33
N ILE A 580 49.10 -15.58 -9.02
CA ILE A 580 50.03 -16.62 -8.61
C ILE A 580 50.82 -16.12 -7.38
N PRO A 581 50.85 -16.85 -6.24
CA PRO A 581 51.58 -16.41 -5.07
C PRO A 581 53.08 -16.73 -5.17
N ILE A 582 53.92 -15.72 -5.02
CA ILE A 582 55.35 -15.87 -4.76
C ILE A 582 55.52 -16.01 -3.23
N ALA A 583 56.18 -17.09 -2.82
CA ALA A 583 56.47 -17.43 -1.43
C ALA A 583 57.57 -16.55 -0.83
N GLY A 584 57.43 -16.16 0.44
CA GLY A 584 58.43 -15.41 1.19
C GLY A 584 58.17 -15.35 2.71
N ALA A 585 58.48 -16.47 3.38
CA ALA A 585 59.15 -16.61 4.69
C ALA A 585 58.85 -15.69 5.92
N HIS A 586 58.45 -16.37 7.00
CA HIS A 586 58.87 -16.28 8.43
C HIS A 586 58.41 -15.14 9.38
N PHE A 587 57.44 -15.50 10.24
CA PHE A 587 57.27 -15.37 11.73
C PHE A 587 58.31 -14.62 12.61
N PRO A 588 58.03 -14.35 13.93
CA PRO A 588 56.98 -13.54 14.54
C PRO A 588 57.53 -12.61 15.67
N PHE A 589 56.77 -11.62 16.17
CA PHE A 589 57.09 -10.97 17.45
C PHE A 589 55.84 -10.78 18.33
N ARG A 590 55.93 -11.32 19.55
CA ARG A 590 55.02 -11.16 20.70
C ARG A 590 55.68 -10.23 21.72
N ILE A 591 54.95 -9.26 22.26
CA ILE A 591 55.13 -8.61 23.57
C ILE A 591 53.72 -8.07 23.94
N GLY A 592 53.13 -8.16 25.13
CA GLY A 592 53.51 -8.67 26.44
C GLY A 592 52.43 -8.17 27.42
N LEU A 593 51.87 -9.07 28.23
CA LEU A 593 50.90 -8.74 29.28
C LEU A 593 51.58 -8.90 30.65
N ALA A 594 51.40 -7.93 31.54
CA ALA A 594 51.65 -7.99 32.98
C ALA A 594 50.48 -7.25 33.65
N GLY A 595 49.88 -7.63 34.78
CA GLY A 595 50.15 -8.69 35.74
C GLY A 595 49.81 -8.18 37.15
N ARG A 596 48.95 -8.93 37.86
CA ARG A 596 48.78 -9.06 39.33
C ARG A 596 47.86 -8.12 40.14
N GLY A 597 46.93 -8.77 40.86
CA GLY A 597 46.46 -8.44 42.21
C GLY A 597 45.46 -9.50 42.75
N PRO A 598 45.53 -10.02 43.99
CA PRO A 598 45.11 -11.39 44.34
C PRO A 598 43.83 -11.53 45.20
N ARG A 599 43.25 -12.75 45.20
CA ARG A 599 42.20 -13.27 46.13
C ARG A 599 42.77 -13.58 47.53
N PRO A 600 41.95 -13.65 48.60
CA PRO A 600 41.28 -14.92 49.04
C PRO A 600 39.86 -14.66 49.63
N GLY A 601 38.90 -15.56 49.86
CA GLY A 601 38.73 -17.01 49.92
C GLY A 601 37.46 -17.33 50.75
N ARG A 602 36.94 -18.58 50.67
CA ARG A 602 35.86 -19.24 51.49
C ARG A 602 34.42 -18.71 51.33
N GLY A 603 33.33 -19.49 51.32
CA GLY A 603 32.99 -20.93 51.38
C GLY A 603 31.56 -21.04 50.78
N GLY A 604 31.05 -22.16 50.27
CA GLY A 604 30.83 -23.43 50.94
C GLY A 604 29.32 -23.67 51.11
N VAL A 605 28.76 -24.53 50.23
CA VAL A 605 27.63 -25.48 50.44
C VAL A 605 26.22 -24.95 50.75
N GLY A 606 25.22 -25.46 50.00
CA GLY A 606 23.82 -25.47 50.43
C GLY A 606 22.82 -25.90 49.35
N ARG A 607 22.65 -27.22 49.16
CA ARG A 607 21.44 -27.81 48.56
C ARG A 607 20.27 -27.66 49.53
N GLY A 608 19.07 -27.42 49.02
CA GLY A 608 17.82 -27.53 49.77
C GLY A 608 16.63 -27.67 48.83
N HIS A 609 16.11 -28.90 48.74
CA HIS A 609 14.80 -29.26 48.23
C HIS A 609 13.71 -28.89 49.25
N ASP A 610 12.44 -29.08 48.85
CA ASP A 610 11.17 -29.00 49.61
C ASP A 610 10.53 -27.60 49.56
N GLN A 611 9.28 -27.40 49.14
CA GLN A 611 8.08 -28.25 48.94
C GLN A 611 7.24 -27.73 47.78
#